data_AF-A0A529QED9-F1
#
_entry.id   AF-A0A529QED9-F1
#
_cell.length_a   1.000
_cell.length_b   1.000
_cell.length_c   1.000
_cell.angle_alpha   90.00
_cell.angle_beta   90.00
_cell.angle_gamma   90.00
#
_symmetry.space_group_name_H-M   'P 1'
#
loop_
_entity.id
_entity.type
_entity.pdbx_description
1 polymer ?
#
loop_
_entity_poly.entity_id
_entity_poly.type
_entity_poly.pdbx_seq_one_letter_code
_entity_poly.pdbx_strand_id
1 'polypeptide(L)'
;GTLFGNGERTGNVDIVTLALNMFTQGVDPELDCSDINRMKDVYEYSNQLKIPERHPYVGELVYTAFSGSHQDAINKGMKALKKANTPIWEVPYLPIDPADVGRTYEAIIRINSQSGKGGIAYVLQADYGLNLPRNLQIEFSQAIQAITDAEGKEVPAKRIHERFLETYIDQPGARLKFLDHRTFPDTEVKGRRIVEADIIDNGRE
;
A
#
# COMPACT_ATOMS: atom_id res chain seq x y z
N GLY A 1 -34.62 12.88 -4.46
CA GLY A 1 -33.33 13.25 -3.87
C GLY A 1 -32.48 13.92 -4.91
N THR A 2 -31.18 14.05 -4.66
CA THR A 2 -30.19 14.63 -5.57
C THR A 2 -28.93 13.77 -5.57
N LEU A 3 -28.12 13.87 -6.63
CA LEU A 3 -26.79 13.25 -6.63
C LEU A 3 -25.95 13.86 -5.50
N PHE A 4 -25.32 13.00 -4.70
CA PHE A 4 -24.40 13.38 -3.63
C PHE A 4 -25.00 14.36 -2.60
N GLY A 5 -26.33 14.35 -2.47
CA GLY A 5 -27.05 15.06 -1.41
C GLY A 5 -27.10 16.58 -1.55
N ASN A 6 -26.87 17.17 -2.73
CA ASN A 6 -27.02 18.62 -2.89
C ASN A 6 -28.45 19.12 -2.59
N GLY A 7 -28.60 20.36 -2.14
CA GLY A 7 -29.90 20.98 -1.87
C GLY A 7 -29.82 22.10 -0.85
N GLU A 8 -30.98 22.55 -0.40
CA GLU A 8 -31.07 23.66 0.56
C GLU A 8 -30.51 23.26 1.95
N ARG A 9 -29.76 24.17 2.58
CA ARG A 9 -29.12 23.99 3.90
C ARG A 9 -28.18 22.78 3.97
N THR A 10 -28.66 21.67 4.52
CA THR A 10 -27.91 20.42 4.70
C THR A 10 -28.00 19.52 3.48
N GLY A 11 -28.83 19.88 2.49
CA GLY A 11 -29.01 19.10 1.28
C GLY A 11 -30.28 18.24 1.26
N ASN A 12 -30.54 17.64 0.10
CA ASN A 12 -31.57 16.61 -0.06
C ASN A 12 -30.99 15.22 0.24
N VAL A 13 -31.84 14.19 0.26
CA VAL A 13 -31.36 12.80 0.31
C VAL A 13 -30.49 12.49 -0.91
N ASP A 14 -29.34 11.85 -0.66
CA ASP A 14 -28.40 11.41 -1.67
C ASP A 14 -28.88 10.15 -2.38
N ILE A 15 -29.24 10.28 -3.67
CA ILE A 15 -29.73 9.16 -4.47
C ILE A 15 -28.64 8.15 -4.82
N VAL A 16 -27.36 8.56 -4.87
CA VAL A 16 -26.24 7.64 -5.15
C VAL A 16 -26.00 6.76 -3.94
N THR A 17 -25.98 7.34 -2.74
CA THR A 17 -25.90 6.58 -1.49
C THR A 17 -27.07 5.60 -1.34
N LEU A 18 -28.30 6.01 -1.66
CA LEU A 18 -29.45 5.10 -1.63
C LEU A 18 -29.30 3.93 -2.61
N ALA A 19 -28.94 4.23 -3.86
CA ALA A 19 -28.73 3.21 -4.89
C ALA A 19 -27.65 2.22 -4.49
N LEU A 20 -26.50 2.70 -4.03
CA LEU A 20 -25.40 1.82 -3.64
C LEU A 20 -25.67 1.07 -2.34
N ASN A 21 -26.44 1.64 -1.40
CA ASN A 21 -26.91 0.90 -0.24
C ASN A 21 -27.77 -0.31 -0.67
N MET A 22 -28.69 -0.14 -1.63
CA MET A 22 -29.46 -1.25 -2.20
C MET A 22 -28.55 -2.29 -2.87
N PHE A 23 -27.62 -1.82 -3.71
CA PHE A 23 -26.65 -2.66 -4.41
C PHE A 23 -25.81 -3.51 -3.44
N THR A 24 -25.30 -2.93 -2.35
CA THR A 24 -24.49 -3.66 -1.35
C THR A 24 -25.28 -4.79 -0.65
N GLN A 25 -26.61 -4.71 -0.66
CA GLN A 25 -27.51 -5.70 -0.07
C GLN A 25 -28.10 -6.66 -1.12
N GLY A 26 -27.61 -6.62 -2.35
CA GLY A 26 -28.05 -7.51 -3.44
C GLY A 26 -29.39 -7.12 -4.08
N VAL A 27 -29.81 -5.86 -3.93
CA VAL A 27 -31.01 -5.32 -4.58
C VAL A 27 -30.59 -4.39 -5.72
N ASP A 28 -31.11 -4.64 -6.93
CA ASP A 28 -30.86 -3.78 -8.10
C ASP A 28 -31.46 -2.38 -7.86
N PRO A 29 -30.64 -1.31 -7.88
CA PRO A 29 -31.12 0.05 -7.67
C PRO A 29 -31.77 0.69 -8.90
N GLU A 30 -31.76 0.03 -10.07
CA GLU A 30 -32.19 0.58 -11.37
C GLU A 30 -31.47 1.90 -11.76
N LEU A 31 -30.33 2.19 -11.12
CA LEU A 31 -29.46 3.33 -11.36
C LEU A 31 -28.03 2.82 -11.59
N ASP A 32 -27.47 3.15 -12.75
CA ASP A 32 -26.10 2.81 -13.08
C ASP A 32 -25.10 3.73 -12.35
N CYS A 33 -24.37 3.15 -11.41
CA CYS A 33 -23.31 3.80 -10.64
C CYS A 33 -21.93 3.19 -10.95
N SER A 34 -21.78 2.48 -12.07
CA SER A 34 -20.55 1.75 -12.43
C SER A 34 -19.34 2.66 -12.69
N ASP A 35 -19.56 3.93 -13.02
CA ASP A 35 -18.52 4.96 -13.10
C ASP A 35 -18.84 6.15 -12.18
N ILE A 36 -18.63 5.94 -10.89
CA ILE A 36 -18.93 6.95 -9.88
C ILE A 36 -17.99 8.17 -9.98
N ASN A 37 -16.79 7.99 -10.57
CA ASN A 37 -15.87 9.09 -10.83
C ASN A 37 -16.44 10.04 -11.88
N ARG A 38 -17.01 9.51 -12.97
CA ARG A 38 -17.67 10.35 -13.96
C ARG A 38 -18.87 11.07 -13.38
N MET A 39 -19.66 10.41 -12.52
CA MET A 39 -20.78 11.05 -11.82
C MET A 39 -20.30 12.20 -10.93
N LYS A 40 -19.21 11.99 -10.18
CA LYS A 40 -18.55 13.04 -9.38
C LYS A 40 -18.15 14.22 -10.26
N ASP A 41 -17.42 13.98 -11.34
CA ASP A 41 -16.90 15.06 -12.20
C ASP A 41 -18.02 15.93 -12.77
N VAL A 42 -19.10 15.29 -13.24
CA VAL A 42 -20.30 16.00 -13.72
C VAL A 42 -20.94 16.78 -12.59
N TYR A 43 -21.08 16.19 -11.40
CA TYR A 43 -21.66 16.86 -10.25
C TYR A 43 -20.83 18.09 -9.82
N GLU A 44 -19.52 17.95 -9.63
CA GLU A 44 -18.66 19.04 -9.18
C GLU A 44 -18.63 20.17 -10.22
N TYR A 45 -18.61 19.83 -11.51
CA TYR A 45 -18.72 20.79 -12.59
C TYR A 45 -20.08 21.52 -12.60
N SER A 46 -21.20 20.79 -12.52
CA SER A 46 -22.53 21.41 -12.61
C SER A 46 -22.89 22.24 -11.39
N ASN A 47 -22.42 21.86 -10.21
CA ASN A 47 -22.81 22.50 -8.94
C ASN A 47 -21.75 23.46 -8.40
N GLN A 48 -20.53 23.43 -8.94
CA GLN A 48 -19.38 24.22 -8.44
C GLN A 48 -19.09 23.96 -6.95
N LEU A 49 -19.34 22.73 -6.50
CA LEU A 49 -19.14 22.26 -5.13
C LEU A 49 -18.25 21.01 -5.16
N LYS A 50 -17.33 20.91 -4.20
CA LYS A 50 -16.47 19.74 -4.03
C LYS A 50 -17.20 18.67 -3.22
N ILE A 51 -17.07 17.41 -3.62
CA ILE A 51 -17.50 16.27 -2.81
C ILE A 51 -16.53 16.07 -1.63
N PRO A 52 -17.03 15.97 -0.38
CA PRO A 52 -16.19 15.68 0.78
C PRO A 52 -15.44 14.35 0.66
N GLU A 53 -14.25 14.29 1.23
CA GLU A 53 -13.33 13.15 1.12
C GLU A 53 -13.90 11.85 1.73
N ARG A 54 -14.90 11.95 2.60
CA ARG A 54 -15.56 10.83 3.30
C ARG A 54 -17.00 10.59 2.85
N HIS A 55 -17.46 11.27 1.80
CA HIS A 55 -18.81 11.09 1.28
C HIS A 55 -18.98 9.64 0.81
N PRO A 56 -20.02 8.90 1.27
CA PRO A 56 -20.16 7.47 0.99
C PRO A 56 -19.97 7.14 -0.49
N TYR A 57 -19.24 6.05 -0.74
CA TYR A 57 -18.94 5.47 -2.06
C TYR A 57 -18.09 6.31 -3.03
N VAL A 58 -18.10 7.65 -2.96
CA VAL A 58 -17.45 8.52 -3.95
C VAL A 58 -16.26 9.31 -3.38
N GLY A 59 -16.27 9.53 -2.06
CA GLY A 59 -15.24 10.29 -1.36
C GLY A 59 -13.86 9.69 -1.57
N GLU A 60 -12.83 10.54 -1.62
CA GLU A 60 -11.45 10.14 -1.87
C GLU A 60 -10.95 9.02 -0.94
N LEU A 61 -11.39 9.00 0.32
CA LEU A 61 -10.85 8.13 1.36
C LEU A 61 -11.70 6.87 1.64
N VAL A 62 -12.81 6.65 0.93
CA VAL A 62 -13.79 5.63 1.31
C VAL A 62 -13.38 4.21 0.97
N TYR A 63 -12.42 4.03 0.06
CA TYR A 63 -11.80 2.74 -0.26
C TYR A 63 -10.34 2.67 0.20
N THR A 64 -10.00 3.46 1.21
CA THR A 64 -8.63 3.56 1.73
C THR A 64 -8.52 2.90 3.10
N ALA A 65 -7.51 2.04 3.30
CA ALA A 65 -7.19 1.50 4.61
C ALA A 65 -5.86 2.05 5.12
N PHE A 66 -5.90 2.79 6.23
CA PHE A 66 -4.70 3.36 6.87
C PHE A 66 -4.06 2.43 7.92
N SER A 67 -4.83 1.48 8.45
CA SER A 67 -4.33 0.53 9.46
C SER A 67 -3.71 -0.69 8.80
N GLY A 68 -2.49 -1.05 9.23
CA GLY A 68 -1.83 -2.28 8.77
C GLY A 68 -2.63 -3.55 9.09
N SER A 69 -3.40 -3.60 10.19
CA SER A 69 -4.26 -4.74 10.50
C SER A 69 -5.45 -4.85 9.54
N HIS A 70 -6.05 -3.71 9.14
CA HIS A 70 -7.12 -3.70 8.14
C HIS A 70 -6.57 -4.11 6.77
N GLN A 71 -5.39 -3.61 6.39
CA GLN A 71 -4.72 -3.98 5.14
C GLN A 71 -4.43 -5.48 5.07
N ASP A 72 -3.92 -6.09 6.16
CA ASP A 72 -3.69 -7.55 6.21
C ASP A 72 -4.98 -8.35 6.04
N ALA A 73 -6.07 -7.93 6.69
CA ALA A 73 -7.37 -8.57 6.56
C ALA A 73 -7.96 -8.43 5.15
N ILE A 74 -7.88 -7.23 4.55
CA ILE A 74 -8.29 -6.99 3.15
C ILE A 74 -7.48 -7.89 2.21
N ASN A 75 -6.15 -7.92 2.36
CA ASN A 75 -5.29 -8.76 1.53
C ASN A 75 -5.62 -10.25 1.64
N LYS A 76 -5.97 -10.74 2.83
CA LYS A 76 -6.43 -12.13 3.04
C LYS A 76 -7.77 -12.38 2.34
N GLY A 77 -8.74 -11.47 2.49
CA GLY A 77 -10.04 -11.54 1.80
C GLY A 77 -9.88 -11.57 0.28
N MET A 78 -9.14 -10.62 -0.29
CA MET A 78 -8.86 -10.56 -1.74
C MET A 78 -8.18 -11.83 -2.26
N LYS A 79 -7.23 -12.40 -1.51
CA LYS A 79 -6.56 -13.67 -1.88
C LYS A 79 -7.49 -14.87 -1.82
N ALA A 80 -8.39 -14.92 -0.84
CA ALA A 80 -9.38 -15.98 -0.71
C ALA A 80 -10.41 -15.90 -1.85
N LEU A 81 -10.92 -14.71 -2.14
CA LEU A 81 -11.88 -14.45 -3.21
C LEU A 81 -11.36 -14.92 -4.58
N LYS A 82 -10.10 -14.61 -4.92
CA LYS A 82 -9.43 -15.09 -6.15
C LYS A 82 -9.42 -16.61 -6.32
N LYS A 83 -9.53 -17.38 -5.23
CA LYS A 83 -9.54 -18.85 -5.24
C LYS A 83 -10.95 -19.43 -5.15
N ALA A 84 -11.89 -18.71 -4.54
CA ALA A 84 -13.21 -19.20 -4.20
C ALA A 84 -14.13 -19.41 -5.41
N ASN A 85 -13.80 -18.83 -6.58
CA ASN A 85 -14.59 -18.92 -7.82
C ASN A 85 -16.08 -18.61 -7.58
N THR A 86 -16.35 -17.56 -6.79
CA THR A 86 -17.68 -17.10 -6.41
C THR A 86 -17.82 -15.62 -6.81
N PRO A 87 -19.01 -15.18 -7.24
CA PRO A 87 -19.27 -13.76 -7.46
C PRO A 87 -19.54 -12.99 -6.16
N ILE A 88 -19.63 -13.66 -5.01
CA ILE A 88 -19.94 -13.02 -3.72
C ILE A 88 -18.71 -12.28 -3.19
N TRP A 89 -18.86 -10.98 -2.92
CA TRP A 89 -17.82 -10.16 -2.31
C TRP A 89 -17.71 -10.43 -0.80
N GLU A 90 -16.56 -10.94 -0.35
CA GLU A 90 -16.30 -11.28 1.05
C GLU A 90 -14.94 -10.73 1.53
N VAL A 91 -14.74 -9.42 1.38
CA VAL A 91 -13.50 -8.75 1.77
C VAL A 91 -13.73 -7.89 3.02
N PRO A 92 -13.04 -8.15 4.14
CA PRO A 92 -13.22 -7.36 5.36
C PRO A 92 -13.00 -5.87 5.13
N TYR A 93 -13.78 -5.03 5.80
CA TYR A 93 -13.69 -3.56 5.77
C TYR A 93 -14.05 -2.87 4.44
N LEU A 94 -14.27 -3.62 3.36
CA LEU A 94 -14.75 -3.09 2.08
C LEU A 94 -16.18 -3.59 1.85
N PRO A 95 -17.20 -2.72 1.90
CA PRO A 95 -18.60 -3.16 1.78
C PRO A 95 -18.98 -3.64 0.37
N ILE A 96 -18.21 -3.23 -0.65
CA ILE A 96 -18.35 -3.63 -2.06
C ILE A 96 -16.97 -3.75 -2.68
N ASP A 97 -16.87 -4.39 -3.86
CA ASP A 97 -15.69 -4.27 -4.69
C ASP A 97 -15.61 -2.82 -5.21
N PRO A 98 -14.53 -2.05 -4.92
CA PRO A 98 -14.38 -0.72 -5.49
C PRO A 98 -14.46 -0.73 -7.03
N ALA A 99 -14.07 -1.83 -7.68
CA ALA A 99 -14.12 -1.95 -9.13
C ALA A 99 -15.55 -1.93 -9.68
N ASP A 100 -16.56 -2.35 -8.92
CA ASP A 100 -17.97 -2.33 -9.32
C ASP A 100 -18.50 -0.91 -9.57
N VAL A 101 -17.82 0.11 -9.04
CA VAL A 101 -18.15 1.53 -9.21
C VAL A 101 -17.04 2.33 -9.88
N GLY A 102 -16.09 1.64 -10.53
CA GLY A 102 -15.00 2.28 -11.28
C GLY A 102 -13.89 2.86 -10.39
N ARG A 103 -13.74 2.33 -9.17
CA ARG A 103 -12.74 2.74 -8.18
C ARG A 103 -11.74 1.62 -7.91
N THR A 104 -10.69 1.97 -7.19
CA THR A 104 -9.68 1.01 -6.73
C THR A 104 -9.52 1.10 -5.23
N TYR A 105 -9.24 -0.04 -4.60
CA TYR A 105 -8.78 -0.06 -3.22
C TYR A 105 -7.37 0.55 -3.14
N GLU A 106 -7.17 1.48 -2.19
CA GLU A 106 -5.88 2.11 -1.93
C GLU A 106 -5.35 1.71 -0.55
N ALA A 107 -4.23 0.98 -0.54
CA ALA A 107 -3.50 0.67 0.69
C ALA A 107 -2.50 1.78 1.00
N ILE A 108 -2.95 2.89 1.61
CA ILE A 108 -2.05 3.95 2.06
C ILE A 108 -1.43 3.53 3.39
N ILE A 109 -0.18 3.07 3.35
CA ILE A 109 0.57 2.68 4.54
C ILE A 109 1.23 3.92 5.13
N ARG A 110 0.76 4.36 6.30
CA ARG A 110 1.45 5.38 7.10
C ARG A 110 2.23 4.66 8.18
N ILE A 111 3.56 4.71 8.11
CA ILE A 111 4.43 4.14 9.14
C ILE A 111 4.70 5.21 10.20
N ASN A 112 4.28 4.94 11.42
CA ASN A 112 4.55 5.75 12.61
C ASN A 112 5.09 4.86 13.74
N SER A 113 5.32 5.43 14.92
CA SER A 113 5.85 4.71 16.07
C SER A 113 4.96 3.57 16.59
N GLN A 114 3.71 3.47 16.13
CA GLN A 114 2.76 2.39 16.44
C GLN A 114 2.67 1.33 15.33
N SER A 115 3.34 1.54 14.20
CA SER A 115 3.22 0.67 13.03
C SER A 115 4.02 -0.61 13.22
N GLY A 116 3.33 -1.75 13.14
CA GLY A 116 3.94 -3.07 13.33
C GLY A 116 4.83 -3.50 12.15
N LYS A 117 5.63 -4.56 12.39
CA LYS A 117 6.60 -5.18 11.46
C LYS A 117 6.05 -5.45 10.05
N GLY A 118 4.76 -5.79 9.94
CA GLY A 118 4.10 -6.07 8.67
C GLY A 118 3.95 -4.85 7.76
N GLY A 119 3.83 -3.65 8.31
CA GLY A 119 3.67 -2.43 7.52
C GLY A 119 4.92 -2.10 6.71
N ILE A 120 6.10 -2.17 7.34
CA ILE A 120 7.39 -1.87 6.69
C ILE A 120 7.69 -2.83 5.55
N ALA A 121 7.49 -4.13 5.79
CA ALA A 121 7.71 -5.16 4.77
C ALA A 121 6.77 -4.98 3.57
N TYR A 122 5.51 -4.62 3.83
CA TYR A 122 4.53 -4.39 2.78
C TYR A 122 4.85 -3.14 1.96
N VAL A 123 5.29 -2.03 2.57
CA VAL A 123 5.75 -0.82 1.84
C VAL A 123 6.88 -1.19 0.87
N LEU A 124 7.91 -1.87 1.36
CA LEU A 124 9.07 -2.22 0.54
C LEU A 124 8.72 -3.20 -0.59
N GLN A 125 7.80 -4.13 -0.34
CA GLN A 125 7.29 -5.04 -1.36
C GLN A 125 6.45 -4.30 -2.41
N ALA A 126 5.49 -3.47 -1.98
CA ALA A 126 4.52 -2.82 -2.87
C ALA A 126 5.17 -1.73 -3.73
N ASP A 127 6.01 -0.89 -3.13
CA ASP A 127 6.55 0.30 -3.79
C ASP A 127 7.90 0.04 -4.47
N TYR A 128 8.67 -0.95 -3.97
CA TYR A 128 10.05 -1.23 -4.43
C TYR A 128 10.30 -2.68 -4.84
N GLY A 129 9.29 -3.57 -4.76
CA GLY A 129 9.43 -4.98 -5.16
C GLY A 129 10.30 -5.83 -4.23
N LEU A 130 10.66 -5.34 -3.04
CA LEU A 130 11.56 -6.01 -2.11
C LEU A 130 10.82 -6.98 -1.20
N ASN A 131 10.90 -8.27 -1.51
CA ASN A 131 10.38 -9.35 -0.68
C ASN A 131 11.38 -9.75 0.41
N LEU A 132 11.34 -9.07 1.56
CA LEU A 132 12.25 -9.36 2.67
C LEU A 132 11.92 -10.70 3.37
N PRO A 133 12.91 -11.55 3.67
CA PRO A 133 12.72 -12.69 4.56
C PRO A 133 12.25 -12.27 5.96
N ARG A 134 11.48 -13.12 6.64
CA ARG A 134 10.87 -12.80 7.95
C ARG A 134 11.86 -12.29 9.00
N ASN A 135 13.06 -12.86 9.05
CA ASN A 135 14.08 -12.43 10.03
C ASN A 135 14.61 -11.02 9.71
N LEU A 136 14.81 -10.72 8.43
CA LEU A 136 15.24 -9.39 7.97
C LEU A 136 14.15 -8.34 8.21
N GLN A 137 12.87 -8.69 8.06
CA GLN A 137 11.76 -7.79 8.43
C GLN A 137 11.80 -7.43 9.92
N ILE A 138 12.09 -8.41 10.79
CA ILE A 138 12.18 -8.19 12.24
C ILE A 138 13.36 -7.27 12.56
N GLU A 139 14.54 -7.55 12.01
CA GLU A 139 15.73 -6.74 12.22
C GLU A 139 15.54 -5.31 11.70
N PHE A 140 15.11 -5.15 10.45
CA PHE A 140 14.94 -3.83 9.85
C PHE A 140 13.84 -3.00 10.52
N SER A 141 12.83 -3.65 11.10
CA SER A 141 11.80 -2.93 11.87
C SER A 141 12.38 -2.15 13.06
N GLN A 142 13.48 -2.64 13.66
CA GLN A 142 14.15 -1.92 14.75
C GLN A 142 14.83 -0.64 14.24
N ALA A 143 15.41 -0.69 13.05
CA ALA A 143 16.05 0.47 12.42
C ALA A 143 15.04 1.58 12.07
N ILE A 144 13.84 1.21 11.63
CA ILE A 144 12.76 2.18 11.36
C ILE A 144 12.14 2.70 12.65
N GLN A 145 11.97 1.87 13.68
CA GLN A 145 11.46 2.31 14.98
C GLN A 145 12.33 3.43 15.57
N ALA A 146 13.66 3.29 15.47
CA ALA A 146 14.59 4.33 15.93
C ALA A 146 14.38 5.68 15.21
N ILE A 147 14.01 5.66 13.93
CA ILE A 147 13.69 6.89 13.17
C ILE A 147 12.37 7.48 13.66
N THR A 148 11.33 6.66 13.79
CA THR A 148 10.01 7.13 14.23
C THR A 148 10.05 7.70 15.65
N ASP A 149 10.86 7.11 16.53
CA ASP A 149 11.01 7.56 17.93
C ASP A 149 11.79 8.89 18.01
N ALA A 150 12.78 9.10 17.14
CA ALA A 150 13.57 10.33 17.11
C ALA A 150 12.83 11.51 16.45
N GLU A 151 12.10 11.24 15.36
CA GLU A 151 11.48 12.30 14.55
C GLU A 151 10.03 12.60 14.98
N GLY A 152 9.38 11.68 15.72
CA GLY A 152 8.00 11.82 16.20
C GLY A 152 6.95 11.96 15.09
N LYS A 153 7.30 11.62 13.85
CA LYS A 153 6.49 11.83 12.65
C LYS A 153 6.27 10.53 11.88
N GLU A 154 5.26 10.56 11.02
CA GLU A 154 5.07 9.53 9.99
C GLU A 154 6.28 9.49 9.05
N VAL A 155 6.77 8.28 8.75
CA VAL A 155 7.92 8.06 7.87
C VAL A 155 7.41 7.69 6.47
N PRO A 156 7.69 8.52 5.44
CA PRO A 156 7.29 8.21 4.07
C PRO A 156 7.96 6.95 3.53
N ALA A 157 7.30 6.25 2.60
CA ALA A 157 7.83 5.05 1.95
C ALA A 157 9.24 5.24 1.36
N LYS A 158 9.49 6.40 0.74
CA LYS A 158 10.82 6.78 0.23
C LYS A 158 11.88 6.78 1.31
N ARG A 159 11.58 7.33 2.50
CA ARG A 159 12.55 7.38 3.60
C ARG A 159 12.82 5.99 4.17
N ILE A 160 11.82 5.11 4.21
CA ILE A 160 12.00 3.70 4.59
C ILE A 160 12.95 3.00 3.62
N HIS A 161 12.76 3.20 2.32
CA HIS A 161 13.64 2.61 1.30
C HIS A 161 15.06 3.17 1.35
N GLU A 162 15.23 4.49 1.47
CA GLU A 162 16.54 5.11 1.68
C GLU A 162 17.23 4.51 2.92
N ARG A 163 16.49 4.34 4.02
CA ARG A 163 17.05 3.73 5.22
C ARG A 163 17.46 2.27 5.00
N PHE A 164 16.71 1.53 4.19
CA PHE A 164 17.04 0.16 3.84
C PHE A 164 18.38 0.10 3.07
N LEU A 165 18.54 0.97 2.06
CA LEU A 165 19.79 1.09 1.31
C LEU A 165 20.95 1.51 2.19
N GLU A 166 20.79 2.54 3.03
CA GLU A 166 21.81 2.99 3.98
C GLU A 166 22.27 1.86 4.91
N THR A 167 21.34 1.03 5.38
CA THR A 167 21.61 -0.02 6.38
C THR A 167 22.29 -1.24 5.76
N TYR A 168 21.88 -1.65 4.56
CA TYR A 168 22.29 -2.94 4.00
C TYR A 168 23.16 -2.84 2.75
N ILE A 169 23.08 -1.75 1.99
CA ILE A 169 23.74 -1.61 0.68
C ILE A 169 24.89 -0.59 0.76
N ASP A 170 24.57 0.66 1.09
CA ASP A 170 25.54 1.76 1.02
C ASP A 170 26.49 1.77 2.21
N GLN A 171 25.96 1.49 3.41
CA GLN A 171 26.69 1.40 4.69
C GLN A 171 27.73 2.54 4.86
N PRO A 172 27.29 3.81 4.87
CA PRO A 172 28.20 4.95 4.91
C PRO A 172 29.09 4.89 6.17
N GLY A 173 30.40 5.00 5.96
CA GLY A 173 31.40 4.91 7.03
C GLY A 173 31.75 3.48 7.46
N ALA A 174 31.26 2.45 6.77
CA ALA A 174 31.72 1.09 6.98
C ALA A 174 33.22 0.97 6.65
N ARG A 175 33.93 0.18 7.46
CA ARG A 175 35.33 -0.14 7.23
C ARG A 175 35.52 -0.86 5.90
N LEU A 176 34.68 -1.87 5.64
CA LEU A 176 34.77 -2.72 4.47
C LEU A 176 33.63 -2.41 3.50
N LYS A 177 33.95 -2.25 2.23
CA LYS A 177 32.95 -2.14 1.16
C LYS A 177 33.30 -3.13 0.04
N PHE A 178 32.31 -3.92 -0.36
CA PHE A 178 32.45 -4.83 -1.49
C PHE A 178 32.30 -4.05 -2.81
N LEU A 179 33.22 -4.25 -3.76
CA LEU A 179 33.16 -3.65 -5.10
C LEU A 179 32.72 -4.68 -6.14
N ASP A 180 33.52 -5.73 -6.32
CA ASP A 180 33.26 -6.78 -7.30
C ASP A 180 33.94 -8.09 -6.88
N HIS A 181 33.57 -9.19 -7.53
CA HIS A 181 34.31 -10.44 -7.43
C HIS A 181 34.33 -11.20 -8.74
N ARG A 182 35.41 -11.93 -8.95
CA ARG A 182 35.58 -12.87 -10.05
C ARG A 182 35.80 -14.24 -9.50
N THR A 183 35.25 -15.23 -10.20
CA THR A 183 35.41 -16.63 -9.83
C THR A 183 36.01 -17.38 -11.01
N PHE A 184 36.96 -18.28 -10.74
CA PHE A 184 37.55 -19.19 -11.73
C PHE A 184 37.66 -20.61 -11.16
N PRO A 185 37.56 -21.65 -12.01
CA PRO A 185 37.77 -23.02 -11.56
C PRO A 185 39.25 -23.23 -11.20
N ASP A 186 39.50 -23.94 -10.12
CA ASP A 186 40.85 -24.39 -9.76
C ASP A 186 41.26 -25.53 -10.71
N THR A 187 42.40 -25.38 -11.40
CA THR A 187 42.89 -26.35 -12.37
C THR A 187 43.57 -27.55 -11.72
N GLU A 188 43.96 -27.46 -10.45
CA GLU A 188 44.64 -28.52 -9.71
C GLU A 188 43.67 -29.36 -8.87
N VAL A 189 42.59 -28.74 -8.37
CA VAL A 189 41.63 -29.40 -7.48
C VAL A 189 40.23 -29.40 -8.08
N LYS A 190 39.80 -30.57 -8.57
CA LYS A 190 38.48 -30.76 -9.17
C LYS A 190 37.36 -30.35 -8.19
N GLY A 191 36.50 -29.44 -8.64
CA GLY A 191 35.35 -28.95 -7.87
C GLY A 191 35.66 -27.76 -6.94
N ARG A 192 36.94 -27.37 -6.81
CA ARG A 192 37.30 -26.13 -6.11
C ARG A 192 37.16 -24.93 -7.07
N ARG A 193 36.71 -23.80 -6.52
CA ARG A 193 36.72 -22.50 -7.19
C ARG A 193 37.59 -21.53 -6.42
N ILE A 194 38.31 -20.70 -7.14
CA ILE A 194 39.05 -19.57 -6.60
C ILE A 194 38.18 -18.33 -6.78
N VAL A 195 38.14 -17.48 -5.75
CA VAL A 195 37.43 -16.20 -5.75
C VAL A 195 38.46 -15.11 -5.51
N GLU A 196 38.53 -14.15 -6.42
CA GLU A 196 39.20 -12.87 -6.22
C GLU A 196 38.12 -11.82 -6.03
N ALA A 197 38.26 -10.98 -5.01
CA ALA A 197 37.29 -9.94 -4.69
C ALA A 197 38.02 -8.62 -4.51
N ASP A 198 37.45 -7.58 -5.13
CA ASP A 198 37.89 -6.21 -4.97
C ASP A 198 37.05 -5.60 -3.83
N ILE A 199 37.74 -5.10 -2.81
CA ILE A 199 37.12 -4.53 -1.62
C ILE A 199 37.80 -3.21 -1.29
N ILE A 200 37.09 -2.32 -0.61
CA ILE A 200 37.68 -1.14 0.01
C ILE A 200 37.79 -1.41 1.51
N ASP A 201 39.00 -1.28 2.09
CA ASP A 201 39.24 -1.22 3.54
C ASP A 201 39.66 0.20 3.93
N ASN A 202 38.83 0.90 4.70
CA ASN A 202 39.04 2.29 5.14
C ASN A 202 39.34 3.28 4.00
N GLY A 203 38.62 3.15 2.88
CA GLY A 203 38.77 4.04 1.72
C GLY A 203 39.95 3.70 0.79
N ARG A 204 40.65 2.58 1.02
CA ARG A 204 41.67 2.04 0.12
C ARG A 204 41.19 0.74 -0.49
N GLU A 205 41.26 0.67 -1.81
CA GLU A 205 41.10 -0.56 -2.59
C GLU A 205 42.29 -1.51 -2.37
#